data_AF-A0A7C8D0X8-F1
#
_entry.id   AF-A0A7C8D0X8-F1
#
_cell.length_a   1.000
_cell.length_b   1.000
_cell.length_c   1.000
_cell.angle_alpha   90.00
_cell.angle_beta   90.00
_cell.angle_gamma   90.00
#
_symmetry.space_group_name_H-M   'P 1'
#
loop_
_entity.id
_entity.type
_entity.pdbx_description
1 polymer ?
#
loop_
_entity_poly.entity_id
_entity_poly.type
_entity_poly.pdbx_seq_one_letter_code
_entity_poly.pdbx_strand_id
1 'polypeptide(L)'
;MEDESYSDALSKILQSARGPLTDIEEFETPEPTTVSDSPDGNAEAKTVDIDEDRNRLRRLAAVMAVLSMQAVGGNKSQVDIGRQLGSAWAQDHRLSAMGLPGLAYSRAKRATWR
;
A
#
# COMPACT_ATOMS: atom_id res chain seq x y z
N MET A 1 -14.78 -38.31 19.03
CA MET A 1 -16.05 -38.12 18.30
C MET A 1 -16.44 -36.65 18.39
N GLU A 2 -15.51 -35.75 18.04
CA GLU A 2 -15.63 -34.28 18.20
C GLU A 2 -15.15 -33.51 16.95
N ASP A 3 -14.38 -34.17 16.07
CA ASP A 3 -13.79 -33.54 14.88
C ASP A 3 -14.81 -33.19 13.78
N GLU A 4 -15.95 -33.90 13.73
CA GLU A 4 -17.05 -33.63 12.78
C GLU A 4 -17.76 -32.30 13.10
N SER A 5 -17.77 -31.87 14.36
CA SER A 5 -18.42 -30.62 14.75
C SER A 5 -17.58 -29.40 14.34
N TYR A 6 -16.26 -29.53 14.32
CA TYR A 6 -15.35 -28.43 13.97
C TYR A 6 -15.30 -28.19 12.46
N SER A 7 -15.28 -29.26 11.66
CA SER A 7 -15.31 -29.14 10.19
C SER A 7 -16.65 -28.56 9.69
N ASP A 8 -17.75 -28.94 10.33
CA ASP A 8 -19.09 -28.46 9.98
C ASP A 8 -19.28 -26.98 10.37
N ALA A 9 -18.75 -26.57 11.53
CA ALA A 9 -18.71 -25.17 11.95
C ALA A 9 -17.89 -24.28 10.99
N LEU A 10 -16.72 -24.76 10.55
CA LEU A 10 -15.89 -24.03 9.57
C LEU A 10 -16.58 -23.92 8.21
N SER A 11 -17.24 -24.98 7.76
CA SER A 11 -17.97 -25.00 6.49
C SER A 11 -19.10 -23.98 6.48
N LYS A 12 -19.83 -23.87 7.60
CA LYS A 12 -20.92 -22.91 7.78
C LYS A 12 -20.44 -21.45 7.78
N ILE A 13 -19.28 -21.19 8.41
CA ILE A 13 -18.66 -19.86 8.40
C ILE A 13 -18.27 -19.46 6.97
N LEU A 14 -17.61 -20.35 6.22
CA LEU A 14 -17.17 -20.08 4.84
C LEU A 14 -18.34 -19.82 3.88
N GLN A 15 -19.46 -20.52 4.07
CA GLN A 15 -20.66 -20.32 3.27
C GLN A 15 -21.40 -19.03 3.64
N SER A 16 -21.41 -18.64 4.91
CA SER A 16 -22.05 -17.41 5.37
C SER A 16 -21.26 -16.14 5.04
N ALA A 17 -19.93 -16.23 4.98
CA ALA A 17 -19.04 -15.09 4.72
C ALA A 17 -18.99 -14.69 3.23
N ARG A 18 -19.39 -15.60 2.34
CA ARG A 18 -19.47 -15.34 0.90
C ARG A 18 -20.90 -14.90 0.61
N GLY A 19 -21.13 -13.58 0.56
CA GLY A 19 -22.41 -13.01 0.14
C GLY A 19 -22.89 -13.57 -1.21
N PRO A 20 -24.17 -13.42 -1.55
CA PRO A 20 -24.73 -13.97 -2.78
C PRO A 20 -23.91 -13.55 -4.01
N LEU A 21 -23.62 -14.50 -4.90
CA LEU A 21 -22.81 -14.31 -6.12
C LEU A 21 -23.40 -13.26 -7.09
N THR A 22 -24.59 -12.73 -6.80
CA THR A 22 -25.28 -11.71 -7.59
C THR A 22 -24.81 -10.28 -7.28
N ASP A 23 -23.98 -10.08 -6.25
CA ASP A 23 -23.49 -8.76 -5.81
C ASP A 23 -22.07 -8.43 -6.31
N ILE A 24 -21.57 -9.18 -7.31
CA ILE A 24 -20.33 -8.82 -8.00
C ILE A 24 -20.67 -7.70 -8.98
N GLU A 25 -20.49 -6.45 -8.55
CA GLU A 25 -20.51 -5.31 -9.46
C GLU A 25 -19.47 -5.54 -10.57
N GLU A 26 -19.96 -5.58 -11.81
CA GLU A 26 -19.15 -5.65 -13.01
C GLU A 26 -18.39 -4.32 -13.13
N PHE A 27 -17.09 -4.34 -12.82
CA PHE A 27 -16.24 -3.18 -12.97
C PHE A 27 -16.24 -2.73 -14.43
N GLU A 28 -16.85 -1.58 -14.70
CA GLU A 28 -16.86 -0.91 -15.99
C GLU A 28 -15.41 -0.62 -16.41
N THR A 29 -14.88 -1.45 -17.31
CA THR A 29 -13.57 -1.21 -17.92
C THR A 29 -13.70 0.02 -18.82
N PRO A 30 -12.93 1.11 -18.59
CA PRO A 30 -13.02 2.25 -19.47
C PRO A 30 -12.50 1.86 -20.85
N GLU A 31 -13.38 1.96 -21.86
CA GLU A 31 -13.07 1.83 -23.27
C GLU A 31 -11.84 2.71 -23.64
N PRO A 32 -10.88 2.19 -24.44
CA PRO A 32 -9.78 3.00 -24.91
C PRO A 32 -10.30 4.07 -25.87
N THR A 33 -10.30 5.32 -25.41
CA THR A 33 -10.62 6.49 -26.22
C THR A 33 -9.63 6.58 -27.38
N THR A 34 -10.07 6.22 -28.58
CA THR A 34 -9.35 6.45 -29.83
C THR A 34 -9.38 7.94 -30.14
N VAL A 35 -8.41 8.68 -29.61
CA VAL A 35 -8.13 10.05 -30.06
C VAL A 35 -7.70 10.01 -31.52
N SER A 36 -8.64 10.32 -32.40
CA SER A 36 -8.38 10.55 -33.82
C SER A 36 -7.62 11.87 -33.95
N ASP A 37 -6.32 11.76 -34.17
CA ASP A 37 -5.43 12.88 -34.45
C ASP A 37 -5.65 13.33 -35.90
N SER A 38 -6.30 14.48 -36.09
CA SER A 38 -6.39 15.17 -37.38
C SER A 38 -5.60 16.47 -37.27
N PRO A 39 -4.41 16.59 -37.89
CA PRO A 39 -3.61 17.80 -37.78
C PRO A 39 -3.91 18.73 -38.96
N ASP A 40 -4.98 19.51 -38.88
CA ASP A 40 -5.21 20.61 -39.83
C ASP A 40 -5.11 21.98 -39.13
N GLY A 41 -4.01 22.67 -39.45
CA GLY A 41 -3.94 24.12 -39.66
C GLY A 41 -4.22 25.05 -38.48
N ASN A 42 -3.17 25.42 -37.73
CA ASN A 42 -2.79 26.79 -37.29
C ASN A 42 -1.77 26.70 -36.12
N ALA A 43 -0.48 26.53 -36.45
CA ALA A 43 0.54 26.07 -35.51
C ALA A 43 1.36 27.16 -34.79
N GLU A 44 1.14 28.45 -35.06
CA GLU A 44 2.09 29.49 -34.55
C GLU A 44 1.53 30.43 -33.48
N ALA A 45 0.23 30.39 -33.16
CA ALA A 45 -0.36 31.26 -32.12
C ALA A 45 -0.75 30.55 -30.82
N LYS A 46 -0.77 29.20 -30.78
CA LYS A 46 -1.34 28.43 -29.66
C LYS A 46 -0.30 27.83 -28.70
N THR A 47 0.99 27.88 -29.05
CA THR A 47 2.07 27.23 -28.29
C THR A 47 2.42 27.98 -27.00
N VAL A 48 2.33 29.31 -27.00
CA VAL A 48 2.69 30.16 -25.85
C VAL A 48 1.76 29.92 -24.66
N ASP A 49 0.46 29.86 -24.89
CA ASP A 49 -0.53 29.64 -23.83
C ASP A 49 -0.42 28.23 -23.23
N ILE A 50 -0.16 27.24 -24.08
CA ILE A 50 0.02 25.84 -23.66
C ILE A 50 1.27 25.69 -22.78
N ASP A 51 2.35 26.39 -23.10
CA ASP A 51 3.59 26.31 -22.31
C ASP A 51 3.47 27.01 -20.96
N GLU A 52 2.71 28.12 -20.87
CA GLU A 52 2.42 28.77 -19.59
C GLU A 52 1.51 27.89 -18.71
N ASP A 53 0.49 27.26 -19.28
CA ASP A 53 -0.38 26.31 -18.57
C ASP A 53 0.40 25.08 -18.09
N ARG A 54 1.28 24.53 -18.92
CA ARG A 54 2.19 23.44 -18.51
C ARG A 54 3.16 23.87 -17.42
N ASN A 55 3.67 25.11 -17.48
CA ASN A 55 4.55 25.65 -16.45
C ASN A 55 3.80 25.81 -15.12
N ARG A 56 2.56 26.32 -15.16
CA ARG A 56 1.68 26.43 -13.99
C ARG A 56 1.35 25.06 -13.40
N LEU A 57 1.06 24.07 -14.24
CA LEU A 57 0.81 22.68 -13.81
C LEU A 57 2.05 22.07 -13.14
N ARG A 58 3.24 22.27 -13.73
CA ARG A 58 4.51 21.80 -13.16
C ARG A 58 4.82 22.45 -11.80
N ARG A 59 4.58 23.76 -11.67
CA ARG A 59 4.76 24.48 -10.40
C ARG A 59 3.81 23.97 -9.32
N LEU A 60 2.54 23.74 -9.66
CA LEU A 60 1.56 23.16 -8.74
C LEU A 60 1.95 21.73 -8.32
N ALA A 61 2.34 20.88 -9.28
CA ALA A 61 2.79 19.53 -8.99
C ALA A 61 4.04 19.51 -8.08
N ALA A 62 4.99 20.42 -8.31
CA ALA A 62 6.19 20.55 -7.48
C ALA A 62 5.85 20.94 -6.04
N VAL A 63 4.94 21.91 -5.84
CA VAL A 63 4.47 22.31 -4.51
C VAL A 63 3.76 21.15 -3.80
N MET A 64 2.88 20.44 -4.51
CA MET A 64 2.18 19.28 -3.95
C MET A 64 3.13 18.13 -3.59
N ALA A 65 4.19 17.90 -4.37
CA ALA A 65 5.20 16.88 -4.08
C ALA A 65 6.00 17.21 -2.81
N VAL A 66 6.36 18.47 -2.59
CA VAL A 66 7.06 18.89 -1.36
C VAL A 66 6.16 18.73 -0.13
N LEU A 67 4.88 19.12 -0.25
CA LEU A 67 3.91 18.94 0.83
C LEU A 67 3.63 17.47 1.13
N SER A 68 3.54 16.61 0.10
CA SER A 68 3.35 15.18 0.29
C SER A 68 4.56 14.51 0.91
N MET A 69 5.79 14.92 0.54
CA MET A 69 7.01 14.43 1.19
C MET A 69 7.07 14.80 2.67
N GLN A 70 6.62 16.00 3.06
CA GLN A 70 6.53 16.38 4.48
C GLN A 70 5.44 15.61 5.22
N ALA A 71 4.29 15.35 4.58
CA ALA A 71 3.23 14.54 5.15
C ALA A 71 3.65 13.07 5.38
N VAL A 72 4.49 12.52 4.49
CA VAL A 72 5.03 11.15 4.62
C VAL A 72 6.17 11.08 5.65
N GLY A 73 6.87 12.19 5.91
CA GLY A 73 7.99 12.26 6.86
C GLY A 73 7.61 12.16 8.35
N GLY A 74 6.32 12.24 8.69
CA GLY A 74 5.90 12.36 10.09
C GLY A 74 5.75 11.04 10.85
N ASN A 75 5.16 9.99 10.27
CA ASN A 75 4.67 8.89 11.10
C ASN A 75 4.45 7.62 10.26
N LYS A 76 5.39 6.67 10.39
CA LYS A 76 5.23 5.24 10.13
C LYS A 76 4.73 4.91 8.72
N SER A 77 5.62 4.31 7.91
CA SER A 77 5.18 3.72 6.65
C SER A 77 4.05 2.72 6.94
N GLN A 78 3.11 2.55 6.00
CA GLN A 78 2.02 1.57 6.14
C GLN A 78 2.55 0.14 6.40
N VAL A 79 3.80 -0.13 6.00
CA VAL A 79 4.55 -1.36 6.27
C VAL A 79 4.92 -1.51 7.76
N ASP A 80 5.09 -0.41 8.49
CA ASP A 80 5.43 -0.41 9.91
C ASP A 80 4.23 -0.69 10.82
N ILE A 81 3.01 -0.38 10.36
CA ILE A 81 1.76 -0.50 11.16
C ILE A 81 1.48 -1.96 11.55
N GLY A 82 1.86 -2.94 10.72
CA GLY A 82 1.71 -4.38 11.01
C GLY A 82 2.96 -5.07 11.57
N ARG A 83 4.11 -4.37 11.63
CA ARG A 83 5.41 -4.95 12.01
C ARG A 83 5.87 -4.58 13.42
N GLN A 84 5.06 -3.84 14.18
CA GLN A 84 5.36 -3.56 15.57
C GLN A 84 5.21 -4.83 16.40
N LEU A 85 6.29 -5.61 16.52
CA LEU A 85 6.40 -6.83 17.32
C LEU A 85 6.24 -6.59 18.85
N GLY A 86 5.84 -5.39 19.27
CA GLY A 86 5.74 -4.97 20.67
C GLY A 86 7.03 -4.42 21.24
N SER A 87 7.08 -4.21 22.56
CA SER A 87 8.29 -3.77 23.26
C SER A 87 9.41 -4.80 23.11
N ALA A 88 10.67 -4.34 23.18
CA ALA A 88 11.82 -5.24 23.13
C ALA A 88 11.75 -6.34 24.20
N TRP A 89 11.22 -6.03 25.39
CA TRP A 89 11.02 -6.99 26.47
C TRP A 89 9.99 -8.06 26.11
N ALA A 90 8.83 -7.69 25.56
CA ALA A 90 7.81 -8.65 25.18
C ALA A 90 8.30 -9.61 24.08
N GLN A 91 9.08 -9.10 23.13
CA GLN A 91 9.73 -9.92 22.10
C GLN A 91 10.75 -10.88 22.69
N ASP A 92 11.59 -10.41 23.61
CA ASP A 92 12.60 -11.24 24.27
C ASP A 92 11.95 -12.33 25.14
N HIS A 93 10.87 -11.99 25.84
CA HIS A 93 10.08 -12.95 26.62
C HIS A 93 9.44 -14.02 25.74
N ARG A 94 8.89 -13.63 24.57
CA ARG A 94 8.38 -14.57 23.57
C ARG A 94 9.47 -15.49 23.02
N LEU A 95 10.64 -14.93 22.70
CA LEU A 95 11.79 -15.73 22.22
C LEU A 95 12.26 -16.70 23.31
N SER A 96 12.33 -16.25 24.56
CA SER A 96 12.66 -17.08 25.72
C SER A 96 11.68 -18.23 25.90
N ALA A 97 10.36 -17.98 25.78
CA ALA A 97 9.34 -19.03 25.82
C ALA A 97 9.47 -20.05 24.68
N MET A 98 9.99 -19.63 23.52
CA MET A 98 10.29 -20.50 22.38
C MET A 98 11.66 -21.18 22.48
N GLY A 99 12.45 -20.91 23.53
CA GLY A 99 13.83 -21.39 23.65
C GLY A 99 14.79 -20.79 22.61
N LEU A 100 14.41 -19.68 21.98
CA LEU A 100 15.22 -18.98 21.00
C LEU A 100 16.15 -17.97 21.68
N PRO A 101 17.32 -17.69 21.09
CA PRO A 101 18.23 -16.68 21.64
C PRO A 101 17.61 -15.29 21.53
N GLY A 102 17.81 -14.48 22.58
CA GLY A 102 17.21 -13.16 22.71
C GLY A 102 17.65 -12.14 21.66
N LEU A 103 16.94 -11.01 21.62
CA LEU A 103 17.19 -9.93 20.65
C LEU A 103 18.61 -9.39 20.73
N ALA A 104 19.18 -9.27 21.93
CA ALA A 104 20.54 -8.79 22.16
C ALA A 104 21.58 -9.66 21.42
N TYR A 105 21.40 -10.99 21.46
CA TYR A 105 22.29 -11.92 20.76
C TYR A 105 22.21 -11.76 19.24
N SER A 106 21.01 -11.61 18.69
CA SER A 106 20.84 -11.36 17.24
C SER A 106 21.44 -10.03 16.78
N ARG A 107 21.35 -8.99 17.61
CA ARG A 107 21.94 -7.66 17.34
C ARG A 107 23.46 -7.68 17.43
N ALA A 108 24.00 -8.39 18.42
CA ALA A 108 25.45 -8.55 18.57
C ALA A 108 26.08 -9.18 17.32
N LYS A 109 25.43 -10.19 16.71
CA LYS A 109 25.91 -10.81 15.46
C LYS A 109 26.00 -9.86 14.27
N ARG A 110 25.25 -8.76 14.26
CA ARG A 110 25.23 -7.78 13.16
C ARG A 110 26.09 -6.56 13.41
N ALA A 111 26.67 -6.43 14.61
CA ALA A 111 27.54 -5.32 14.93
C ALA A 111 28.89 -5.55 14.24
N THR A 112 29.20 -4.74 13.22
CA THR A 112 30.42 -4.87 12.42
C THR A 112 31.69 -4.35 13.12
N TRP A 113 31.54 -3.77 14.30
CA TRP A 113 32.61 -3.08 15.06
C TRP A 113 33.03 -3.84 16.33
N ARG A 114 32.51 -5.04 16.52
CA ARG A 114 32.93 -6.01 17.55
C ARG A 114 33.32 -7.30 16.87
#